data_AF-A0A0R1YLM3-F1
#
_entry.id   AF-A0A0R1YLM3-F1
#
_cell.length_a   1.000
_cell.length_b   1.000
_cell.length_c   1.000
_cell.angle_alpha   90.00
_cell.angle_beta   90.00
_cell.angle_gamma   90.00
#
_symmetry.space_group_name_H-M   'P 1'
#
loop_
_entity.id
_entity.type
_entity.pdbx_description
1 polymer ?
#
loop_
_entity_poly.entity_id
_entity_poly.type
_entity_poly.pdbx_seq_one_letter_code
_entity_poly.pdbx_strand_id
1 'polypeptide(L)'
;MTFKEGNYTSKIDKPVNLQANISIKDNKITDVRLYSESKQIDSELEDAYRGQIITNQSVNIDGITSASVLNRAVKSVVGGALADAIAN
;
A
#
# COMPACT_ATOMS: atom_id res chain seq x y z
N MET A 1 0.07 -2.78 -19.72
CA MET A 1 -0.32 -3.29 -18.38
C MET A 1 -1.52 -2.48 -17.95
N THR A 2 -2.66 -3.13 -17.76
CA THR A 2 -3.92 -2.47 -17.40
C THR A 2 -4.29 -3.04 -16.03
N PHE A 3 -4.34 -2.19 -15.01
CA PHE A 3 -4.88 -2.54 -13.71
C PHE A 3 -6.37 -2.81 -13.85
N LYS A 4 -6.82 -3.92 -13.28
CA LYS A 4 -8.25 -4.14 -13.09
C LYS A 4 -8.79 -3.18 -12.03
N GLU A 5 -9.93 -2.60 -12.34
CA GLU A 5 -10.73 -1.88 -11.36
C GLU A 5 -11.28 -2.86 -10.32
N GLY A 6 -11.10 -2.50 -9.05
CA GLY A 6 -11.35 -3.41 -7.95
C GLY A 6 -10.73 -2.91 -6.66
N ASN A 7 -11.13 -3.54 -5.56
CA ASN A 7 -10.51 -3.34 -4.26
C ASN A 7 -9.59 -4.50 -3.98
N TYR A 8 -8.32 -4.19 -3.73
CA TYR A 8 -7.27 -5.15 -3.46
C TYR A 8 -6.82 -4.99 -2.03
N THR A 9 -7.07 -6.03 -1.23
CA THR A 9 -6.63 -6.09 0.16
C THR A 9 -5.53 -7.13 0.29
N SER A 10 -4.45 -6.76 0.95
CA SER A 10 -3.38 -7.68 1.31
C SER A 10 -3.04 -7.50 2.78
N LYS A 11 -2.62 -8.58 3.43
CA LYS A 11 -2.18 -8.57 4.84
C LYS A 11 -0.84 -9.29 4.97
N ILE A 12 0.00 -8.84 5.89
CA ILE A 12 1.22 -9.51 6.30
C ILE A 12 1.25 -9.62 7.82
N ASP A 13 1.73 -10.74 8.35
CA ASP A 13 1.84 -10.96 9.81
C ASP A 13 3.27 -10.74 10.35
N LYS A 14 4.31 -10.72 9.48
CA LYS A 14 5.72 -10.53 9.87
C LYS A 14 6.43 -9.61 8.87
N PRO A 15 7.30 -8.68 9.30
CA PRO A 15 7.80 -8.44 10.67
C PRO A 15 6.87 -7.59 11.56
N VAL A 16 5.80 -7.02 11.01
CA VAL A 16 4.73 -6.29 11.73
C VAL A 16 3.40 -6.72 11.13
N ASN A 17 2.32 -6.73 11.92
CA ASN A 17 0.99 -7.05 11.39
C ASN A 17 0.46 -5.83 10.64
N LEU A 18 0.49 -5.88 9.30
CA LEU A 18 0.11 -4.75 8.44
C LEU A 18 -0.79 -5.24 7.31
N GLN A 19 -1.91 -4.55 7.14
CA GLN A 19 -2.88 -4.73 6.09
C GLN A 19 -2.89 -3.47 5.21
N ALA A 20 -2.84 -3.65 3.90
CA ALA A 20 -3.08 -2.58 2.95
C ALA A 20 -4.36 -2.84 2.18
N ASN A 21 -5.09 -1.76 1.94
CA ASN A 21 -6.27 -1.74 1.10
C ASN A 21 -6.04 -0.72 -0.01
N ILE A 22 -6.08 -1.17 -1.25
CA ILE A 22 -5.87 -0.36 -2.45
C ILE A 22 -7.16 -0.39 -3.26
N SER A 23 -7.70 0.78 -3.56
CA SER A 23 -8.84 0.93 -4.45
C SER A 23 -8.38 1.41 -5.81
N ILE A 24 -8.58 0.58 -6.82
CA ILE A 24 -8.29 0.90 -8.22
C ILE A 24 -9.59 1.17 -8.95
N LYS A 25 -9.67 2.30 -9.63
CA LYS A 25 -10.81 2.72 -10.43
C LYS A 25 -10.32 3.38 -11.70
N ASP A 26 -10.97 3.10 -12.84
CA ASP A 26 -10.57 3.65 -14.13
C ASP A 26 -9.07 3.39 -14.44
N ASN A 27 -8.59 2.18 -14.11
CA ASN A 27 -7.18 1.79 -14.30
C ASN A 27 -6.19 2.67 -13.50
N LYS A 28 -6.63 3.31 -12.41
CA LYS A 28 -5.84 4.20 -11.55
C LYS A 28 -6.06 3.93 -10.07
N ILE A 29 -5.02 4.11 -9.27
CA ILE A 29 -5.10 4.04 -7.81
C ILE A 29 -5.81 5.30 -7.31
N THR A 30 -6.95 5.12 -6.65
CA THR A 30 -7.80 6.21 -6.12
C THR A 30 -7.72 6.34 -4.61
N ASP A 31 -7.55 5.23 -3.91
CA ASP A 31 -7.45 5.20 -2.45
C ASP A 31 -6.42 4.16 -2.03
N VAL A 32 -5.65 4.49 -1.00
CA VAL A 32 -4.74 3.57 -0.33
C VAL A 32 -4.90 3.79 1.15
N ARG A 33 -5.12 2.70 1.89
CA ARG A 33 -5.20 2.69 3.35
C ARG A 33 -4.31 1.63 3.93
N LEU A 34 -3.68 1.95 5.06
CA LEU A 34 -2.76 1.07 5.74
C LEU A 34 -3.25 0.87 7.18
N TYR A 35 -3.67 -0.35 7.50
CA TYR A 35 -4.12 -0.73 8.82
C TYR A 35 -3.06 -1.62 9.47
N SER A 36 -2.63 -1.30 10.68
CA SER A 36 -1.77 -2.21 11.44
C SER A 36 -2.41 -2.53 12.78
N GLU A 37 -2.54 -3.82 13.09
CA GLU A 37 -3.07 -4.29 14.39
C GLU A 37 -2.03 -4.14 15.50
N SER A 38 -0.75 -4.23 15.15
CA SER A 38 0.35 -4.23 16.12
C SER A 38 0.87 -2.84 16.49
N LYS A 39 0.71 -1.86 15.60
CA LYS A 39 1.16 -0.48 15.79
C LYS A 39 0.20 0.47 15.13
N GLN A 40 -0.15 1.56 15.80
CA GLN A 40 -0.81 2.66 15.12
C GLN A 40 0.19 3.26 14.13
N ILE A 41 -0.18 3.28 12.85
CA ILE A 41 0.60 4.01 11.84
C ILE A 41 0.34 5.48 12.08
N ASP A 42 1.40 6.29 12.17
CA ASP A 42 1.25 7.73 12.25
C ASP A 42 0.50 8.23 11.01
N SER A 43 -0.51 9.06 11.22
CA SER A 43 -1.35 9.58 10.13
C SER A 43 -0.53 10.35 9.09
N GLU A 44 0.54 11.03 9.50
CA GLU A 44 1.51 11.66 8.58
C GLU A 44 2.21 10.65 7.66
N LEU A 45 2.57 9.48 8.19
CA LEU A 45 3.19 8.40 7.44
C LEU A 45 2.21 7.78 6.44
N GLU A 46 0.98 7.50 6.88
CA GLU A 46 -0.07 7.00 5.99
C GLU A 46 -0.36 8.00 4.86
N ASP A 47 -0.53 9.29 5.18
CA ASP A 47 -0.82 10.32 4.20
C ASP A 47 0.34 10.49 3.20
N ALA A 48 1.59 10.45 3.68
CA ALA A 48 2.77 10.48 2.82
C ALA A 48 2.84 9.27 1.88
N TYR A 49 2.58 8.05 2.38
CA TYR A 49 2.55 6.86 1.54
C TYR A 49 1.41 6.92 0.52
N ARG A 50 0.20 7.29 0.96
CA ARG A 50 -0.97 7.44 0.10
C ARG A 50 -0.70 8.47 -1.00
N GLY A 51 -0.19 9.65 -0.64
CA GLY A 51 0.15 10.72 -1.58
C GLY A 51 1.17 10.26 -2.62
N GLN A 52 2.23 9.57 -2.20
CA GLN A 52 3.23 9.02 -3.11
C GLN A 52 2.66 7.92 -4.01
N ILE A 53 1.86 6.98 -3.49
CA ILE A 53 1.29 5.89 -4.29
C ILE A 53 0.28 6.42 -5.31
N ILE A 54 -0.57 7.38 -4.92
CA ILE A 54 -1.52 8.03 -5.84
C ILE A 54 -0.76 8.86 -6.88
N THR A 55 0.34 9.53 -6.51
CA THR A 55 1.12 10.34 -7.45
C THR A 55 1.93 9.49 -8.43
N ASN A 56 2.67 8.49 -7.93
CA ASN A 56 3.46 7.57 -8.77
C ASN A 56 2.60 6.53 -9.48
N GLN A 57 1.34 6.34 -9.06
CA GLN A 57 0.49 5.22 -9.50
C GLN A 57 1.21 3.87 -9.35
N SER A 58 2.02 3.74 -8.29
CA SER A 58 2.92 2.61 -8.11
C SER A 58 3.28 2.37 -6.65
N VAL A 59 3.65 1.13 -6.32
CA VAL A 59 4.13 0.73 -4.99
C VAL A 59 5.51 1.31 -4.65
N ASN A 60 6.20 1.90 -5.62
CA ASN A 60 7.53 2.46 -5.41
C ASN A 60 7.44 3.80 -4.68
N ILE A 61 7.36 3.72 -3.35
CA ILE A 61 7.42 4.83 -2.41
C ILE A 61 8.86 5.06 -1.95
N ASP A 62 9.25 6.33 -1.85
CA ASP A 62 10.45 6.77 -1.17
C ASP A 62 10.27 6.53 0.33
N GLY A 63 11.18 5.72 0.87
CA GLY A 63 11.10 5.26 2.24
C GLY A 63 11.34 6.34 3.26
N ILE A 64 10.44 6.47 4.23
CA ILE A 64 10.67 7.33 5.38
C ILE A 64 11.66 6.63 6.33
N THR A 65 12.81 7.26 6.58
CA THR A 65 13.91 6.69 7.37
C THR A 65 13.45 6.22 8.75
N SER A 66 12.59 7.00 9.41
CA SER A 66 11.99 6.72 10.72
C SER A 66 11.06 5.49 10.73
N ALA A 67 10.61 5.04 9.57
CA ALA A 67 9.64 3.95 9.42
C ALA A 67 10.18 2.83 8.54
N SER A 68 11.49 2.58 8.54
CA SER A 68 12.13 1.57 7.68
C SER A 68 11.48 0.18 7.73
N VAL A 69 11.04 -0.29 8.91
CA VAL A 69 10.33 -1.57 9.08
C VAL A 69 8.95 -1.52 8.42
N LEU A 70 8.21 -0.45 8.68
CA LEU A 70 6.88 -0.25 8.11
C LEU A 70 6.96 -0.10 6.59
N ASN A 71 7.93 0.63 6.07
CA ASN A 71 8.13 0.83 4.63
C ASN A 71 8.34 -0.50 3.88
N ARG A 72 9.14 -1.41 4.45
CA ARG A 72 9.28 -2.78 3.88
C ARG A 72 7.96 -3.53 3.89
N ALA A 73 7.21 -3.43 4.99
CA ALA A 73 5.90 -4.04 5.11
C ALA A 73 4.91 -3.48 4.08
N VAL A 74 4.82 -2.15 3.96
CA VAL A 74 3.98 -1.42 2.98
C VAL A 74 4.33 -1.85 1.57
N LYS A 75 5.62 -1.85 1.18
CA LYS A 75 6.04 -2.29 -0.16
C LYS A 75 5.65 -3.73 -0.45
N SER A 76 5.79 -4.64 0.50
CA SER A 76 5.37 -6.03 0.32
C SER A 76 3.85 -6.17 0.17
N VAL A 77 3.07 -5.55 1.06
CA VAL A 77 1.61 -5.69 1.08
C VAL A 77 0.95 -4.96 -0.10
N VAL A 78 1.42 -3.76 -0.41
CA VAL A 78 0.93 -2.96 -1.54
C VAL A 78 1.36 -3.59 -2.86
N GLY A 79 2.58 -4.16 -2.91
CA GLY A 79 3.09 -4.87 -4.07
C GLY A 79 2.30 -6.15 -4.36
N GLY A 80 1.91 -6.89 -3.32
CA GLY A 80 1.00 -8.04 -3.45
C GLY A 80 -0.37 -7.63 -3.98
N ALA A 81 -0.99 -6.63 -3.38
CA ALA A 81 -2.29 -6.11 -3.82
C ALA A 81 -2.27 -5.60 -5.27
N LEU A 82 -1.21 -4.90 -5.68
CA LEU A 82 -1.03 -4.46 -7.07
C LEU A 82 -0.75 -5.62 -8.03
N ALA A 83 0.00 -6.64 -7.60
CA ALA A 83 0.22 -7.84 -8.41
C ALA A 83 -1.10 -8.56 -8.68
N ASP A 84 -1.96 -8.72 -7.67
CA ASP A 84 -3.32 -9.23 -7.83
C ASP A 84 -4.16 -8.36 -8.78
N ALA A 85 -3.97 -7.04 -8.76
CA ALA A 85 -4.65 -6.12 -9.67
C ALA A 85 -4.23 -6.23 -11.13
N ILE A 86 -3.04 -6.75 -11.39
CA ILE A 86 -2.51 -6.98 -12.74
C ILE A 86 -2.79 -8.43 -13.19
N ALA A 87 -2.81 -9.37 -12.25
CA ALA A 87 -2.97 -10.80 -12.53
C ALA A 87 -4.42 -11.23 -12.80
N ASN A 88 -5.40 -10.49 -12.27
CA ASN A 88 -6.82 -10.73 -12.53
C ASN A 88 -7.24 -10.10 -13.85
#